data_AF-A0A0L6T5F7-F1
#
_entry.id   AF-A0A0L6T5F7-F1
#
_cell.length_a   1.000
_cell.length_b   1.000
_cell.length_c   1.000
_cell.angle_alpha   90.00
_cell.angle_beta   90.00
_cell.angle_gamma   90.00
#
_symmetry.space_group_name_H-M   'P 1'
#
loop_
_entity.id
_entity.type
_entity.pdbx_description
1 polymer ?
#
loop_
_entity_poly.entity_id
_entity_poly.type
_entity_poly.pdbx_seq_one_letter_code
_entity_poly.pdbx_strand_id
1 'polypeptide(L)'
;MRTATERHVARARLMLTLLAAATLCACNVVPGAGPAPVAAAGAVSATPPPTRAAASAGAAAAASAPGAGVSTVAVAASPTGVLVRDPQAADASQPGAEASLESAARAFYAYFDRVRQMPPAELAREFVRLDQPASPTATLELALALGQTRNPADTVRALAALDPLLKSTDPQHAPWRPLARLLAVRYAEQRRLEEQIERQSQQLREAQRRQEQLAQQLEALKAIERSLTNRPAAPLVAPAAPTAPAGANGIRQTPP
;
A
#
# COMPACT_ATOMS: atom_id res chain seq x y z
N MET A 1 -25.37 -22.09 31.91
CA MET A 1 -25.26 -22.04 30.43
C MET A 1 -25.29 -20.58 30.00
N ARG A 2 -24.12 -19.98 29.74
CA ARG A 2 -24.03 -18.59 29.23
C ARG A 2 -24.44 -18.59 27.75
N THR A 3 -25.43 -17.77 27.41
CA THR A 3 -26.07 -17.72 26.10
C THR A 3 -25.07 -17.26 25.03
N ALA A 4 -25.22 -17.78 23.80
CA ALA A 4 -24.26 -17.57 22.70
C ALA A 4 -23.93 -16.09 22.44
N THR A 5 -24.88 -15.19 22.76
CA THR A 5 -24.75 -13.74 22.65
C THR A 5 -23.65 -13.16 23.55
N GLU A 6 -23.46 -13.68 24.77
CA GLU A 6 -22.39 -13.19 25.67
C GLU A 6 -20.99 -13.51 25.14
N ARG A 7 -20.83 -14.66 24.47
CA ARG A 7 -19.55 -15.05 23.87
C ARG A 7 -19.21 -14.17 22.67
N HIS A 8 -20.20 -13.74 21.90
CA HIS A 8 -20.01 -12.81 20.79
C HIS A 8 -19.64 -11.41 21.26
N VAL A 9 -20.29 -10.90 22.32
CA VAL A 9 -19.95 -9.59 22.91
C VAL A 9 -18.56 -9.60 23.54
N ALA A 10 -18.18 -10.70 24.22
CA ALA A 10 -16.84 -10.84 24.78
C ALA A 10 -15.75 -10.88 23.69
N ARG A 11 -15.97 -11.63 22.60
CA ARG A 11 -15.04 -11.68 21.46
C ARG A 11 -14.94 -10.34 20.72
N ALA A 12 -16.05 -9.62 20.58
CA ALA A 12 -16.06 -8.29 19.97
C ALA A 12 -15.28 -7.27 20.81
N ARG A 13 -15.40 -7.31 22.15
CA ARG A 13 -14.60 -6.46 23.06
C ARG A 13 -13.11 -6.81 23.03
N LEU A 14 -12.77 -8.09 22.92
CA LEU A 14 -11.38 -8.55 22.79
C LEU A 14 -10.76 -8.14 21.45
N MET A 15 -11.51 -8.22 20.35
CA MET A 15 -11.08 -7.74 19.03
C MET A 15 -10.88 -6.22 19.01
N LEU A 16 -11.80 -5.46 19.62
CA LEU A 16 -11.72 -3.99 19.67
C LEU A 16 -10.52 -3.51 20.50
N THR A 17 -10.23 -4.19 21.62
CA THR A 17 -9.08 -3.87 22.47
C THR A 17 -7.75 -4.25 21.82
N LEU A 18 -7.68 -5.37 21.09
CA LEU A 18 -6.50 -5.72 20.30
C LEU A 18 -6.26 -4.75 19.14
N LEU A 19 -7.32 -4.28 18.47
CA LEU A 19 -7.21 -3.29 17.40
C LEU A 19 -6.71 -1.94 17.95
N ALA A 20 -7.19 -1.51 19.12
CA ALA A 20 -6.75 -0.29 19.80
C ALA A 20 -5.29 -0.39 20.31
N ALA A 21 -4.86 -1.56 20.79
CA ALA A 21 -3.47 -1.78 21.19
C ALA A 21 -2.52 -1.75 19.98
N ALA A 22 -2.96 -2.28 18.84
CA ALA A 22 -2.20 -2.25 17.59
C ALA A 22 -2.06 -0.83 17.02
N THR A 23 -3.09 0.01 17.15
CA THR A 23 -3.02 1.42 16.73
C THR A 23 -2.20 2.30 17.67
N LEU A 24 -2.15 2.00 18.98
CA LEU A 24 -1.23 2.69 19.89
C LEU A 24 0.25 2.32 19.65
N CYS A 25 0.54 1.09 19.21
CA CYS A 25 1.91 0.65 18.94
C CYS A 25 2.49 1.29 17.65
N ALA A 26 1.64 1.70 16.71
CA ALA A 26 2.05 2.33 15.44
C ALA A 26 2.23 3.86 15.53
N CYS A 27 1.78 4.51 16.61
CA CYS A 27 1.80 5.96 16.77
C CYS A 27 2.82 6.44 17.80
N ASN A 28 4.02 5.84 17.88
CA ASN A 28 5.11 6.38 18.70
C ASN A 28 5.69 7.66 18.04
N VAL A 29 4.84 8.68 17.99
CA VAL A 29 5.15 10.07 17.70
C VAL A 29 5.78 10.63 18.95
N VAL A 30 7.02 11.07 18.80
CA VAL A 30 7.80 11.81 19.81
C VAL A 30 6.94 12.99 20.33
N PRO A 31 6.67 13.10 21.65
CA PRO A 31 5.96 14.23 22.20
C PRO A 31 6.91 15.43 22.36
N GLY A 32 6.83 16.37 21.42
CA GLY A 32 7.33 17.73 21.57
C GLY A 32 6.30 18.61 22.29
N ALA A 33 6.75 19.35 23.29
CA ALA A 33 5.99 20.09 24.28
C ALA A 33 5.04 21.19 23.75
N GLY A 34 3.88 21.36 24.40
CA GLY A 34 3.05 22.59 24.32
C GLY A 34 1.54 22.35 24.54
N PRO A 35 0.82 23.13 25.38
CA PRO A 35 -0.36 22.66 26.09
C PRO A 35 -1.72 22.90 25.40
N ALA A 36 -2.58 21.87 25.45
CA ALA A 36 -3.99 21.76 25.89
C ALA A 36 -5.01 22.95 25.73
N PRO A 37 -6.32 22.71 25.94
CA PRO A 37 -7.21 21.70 25.32
C PRO A 37 -8.60 22.28 24.95
N VAL A 38 -9.36 21.67 24.02
CA VAL A 38 -10.84 21.71 24.09
C VAL A 38 -11.43 20.38 23.64
N ALA A 39 -12.43 19.98 24.41
CA ALA A 39 -13.03 18.66 24.50
C ALA A 39 -14.11 18.35 23.46
N ALA A 40 -14.49 17.07 23.50
CA ALA A 40 -15.87 16.55 23.45
C ALA A 40 -16.38 15.88 22.17
N ALA A 41 -16.73 14.60 22.40
CA ALA A 41 -17.99 13.95 22.05
C ALA A 41 -18.14 13.25 20.68
N GLY A 42 -18.23 11.92 20.77
CA GLY A 42 -19.39 11.17 20.27
C GLY A 42 -19.40 10.83 18.78
N ALA A 43 -18.97 9.62 18.42
CA ALA A 43 -19.28 9.03 17.13
C ALA A 43 -19.94 7.66 17.31
N VAL A 44 -21.24 7.64 17.05
CA VAL A 44 -22.07 6.44 16.87
C VAL A 44 -21.76 5.90 15.48
N SER A 45 -21.19 4.70 15.40
CA SER A 45 -20.86 4.05 14.13
C SER A 45 -22.12 3.50 13.47
N ALA A 46 -22.55 4.10 12.36
CA ALA A 46 -23.53 3.52 11.44
C ALA A 46 -22.80 2.98 10.21
N THR A 47 -22.82 1.65 10.06
CA THR A 47 -22.22 0.89 8.96
C THR A 47 -23.17 0.88 7.75
N PRO A 48 -22.73 1.19 6.51
CA PRO A 48 -23.52 0.91 5.31
C PRO A 48 -23.19 -0.47 4.71
N PRO A 49 -24.16 -1.15 4.04
CA PRO A 49 -23.99 -2.50 3.47
C PRO A 49 -23.32 -2.50 2.08
N PRO A 50 -22.75 -3.64 1.63
CA PRO A 50 -22.18 -3.77 0.29
C PRO A 50 -23.25 -4.13 -0.76
N THR A 51 -23.37 -3.29 -1.79
CA THR A 51 -24.19 -3.55 -2.98
C THR A 51 -23.42 -4.45 -3.96
N ARG A 52 -23.97 -5.63 -4.26
CA ARG A 52 -23.50 -6.52 -5.35
C ARG A 52 -23.85 -5.88 -6.69
N ALA A 53 -22.84 -5.69 -7.55
CA ALA A 53 -23.04 -5.43 -8.97
C ALA A 53 -22.61 -6.66 -9.76
N ALA A 54 -23.54 -7.20 -10.55
CA ALA A 54 -23.33 -8.25 -11.52
C ALA A 54 -23.16 -7.63 -12.92
N ALA A 55 -22.24 -8.18 -13.73
CA ALA A 55 -22.16 -8.07 -15.19
C ALA A 55 -21.18 -9.16 -15.66
N SER A 56 -21.60 -10.27 -16.28
CA SER A 56 -22.03 -10.47 -17.67
C SER A 56 -20.91 -10.35 -18.72
N ALA A 57 -20.40 -11.50 -19.15
CA ALA A 57 -19.89 -11.83 -20.50
C ALA A 57 -19.41 -13.29 -20.40
N GLY A 58 -19.84 -14.27 -21.19
CA GLY A 58 -20.12 -14.22 -22.63
C GLY A 58 -18.90 -14.77 -23.38
N ALA A 59 -18.74 -16.09 -23.46
CA ALA A 59 -17.89 -16.74 -24.47
C ALA A 59 -18.30 -18.22 -24.63
N ALA A 60 -18.92 -18.49 -25.78
CA ALA A 60 -19.23 -19.80 -26.29
C ALA A 60 -18.05 -20.38 -27.09
N ALA A 61 -18.14 -21.70 -27.30
CA ALA A 61 -17.53 -22.49 -28.37
C ALA A 61 -16.03 -22.80 -28.22
N ALA A 62 -15.52 -23.93 -28.69
CA ALA A 62 -16.05 -25.24 -29.07
C ALA A 62 -14.78 -26.07 -29.36
N ALA A 63 -14.83 -27.36 -29.08
CA ALA A 63 -13.80 -28.32 -29.47
C ALA A 63 -13.62 -28.39 -30.99
N SER A 64 -12.38 -28.55 -31.46
CA SER A 64 -11.99 -29.51 -32.51
C SER A 64 -10.48 -29.43 -32.82
N ALA A 65 -9.80 -30.58 -32.69
CA ALA A 65 -8.64 -30.95 -33.50
C ALA A 65 -9.15 -31.64 -34.79
N PRO A 66 -8.33 -32.19 -35.73
CA PRO A 66 -6.89 -32.05 -36.00
C PRO A 66 -6.61 -31.68 -37.50
N GLY A 67 -5.35 -31.47 -37.88
CA GLY A 67 -4.96 -31.30 -39.29
C GLY A 67 -3.47 -31.55 -39.51
N ALA A 68 -3.17 -32.62 -40.24
CA ALA A 68 -1.85 -33.12 -40.57
C ALA A 68 -1.08 -32.20 -41.54
N GLY A 69 0.23 -32.10 -41.32
CA GLY A 69 1.18 -31.50 -42.25
C GLY A 69 2.55 -32.13 -42.04
N VAL A 70 2.88 -33.07 -42.92
CA VAL A 70 4.13 -33.84 -42.94
C VAL A 70 5.24 -32.99 -43.55
N SER A 71 6.39 -32.91 -42.88
CA SER A 71 7.66 -32.60 -43.54
C SER A 71 8.76 -33.49 -42.98
N THR A 72 9.09 -34.48 -43.80
CA THR A 72 10.18 -35.43 -43.72
C THR A 72 11.51 -34.72 -43.99
N VAL A 73 12.48 -34.84 -43.07
CA VAL A 73 13.90 -34.74 -43.41
C VAL A 73 14.65 -35.89 -42.77
N ALA A 74 15.09 -36.76 -43.67
CA ALA A 74 16.26 -37.64 -43.69
C ALA A 74 16.90 -38.11 -42.37
N VAL A 75 16.78 -39.42 -42.16
CA VAL A 75 17.62 -40.27 -41.31
C VAL A 75 19.03 -40.35 -41.90
N ALA A 76 20.04 -40.00 -41.10
CA ALA A 76 21.41 -40.49 -41.26
C ALA A 76 21.76 -41.33 -40.02
N ALA A 77 21.69 -42.64 -40.18
CA ALA A 77 22.11 -43.62 -39.21
C ALA A 77 23.64 -43.77 -39.24
N SER A 78 24.27 -43.86 -38.08
CA SER A 78 25.54 -44.57 -37.84
C SER A 78 25.85 -44.64 -36.34
N PRO A 79 26.66 -45.62 -35.89
CA PRO A 79 26.14 -46.70 -35.06
C PRO A 79 26.40 -46.57 -33.55
N THR A 80 25.58 -47.33 -32.85
CA THR A 80 25.61 -47.72 -31.44
C THR A 80 27.04 -48.00 -30.92
N GLY A 81 27.59 -47.03 -30.19
CA GLY A 81 28.62 -47.26 -29.20
C GLY A 81 27.97 -47.27 -27.82
N VAL A 82 27.65 -48.44 -27.30
CA VAL A 82 27.30 -48.61 -25.88
C VAL A 82 28.58 -48.37 -25.09
N LEU A 83 28.83 -47.13 -24.71
CA LEU A 83 29.66 -46.85 -23.55
C LEU A 83 28.74 -46.91 -22.36
N VAL A 84 28.92 -47.97 -21.57
CA VAL A 84 28.44 -48.08 -20.20
C VAL A 84 28.79 -46.77 -19.51
N ARG A 85 27.79 -45.90 -19.34
CA ARG A 85 27.93 -44.70 -18.53
C ARG A 85 27.97 -45.19 -17.11
N ASP A 86 29.17 -45.27 -16.55
CA ASP A 86 29.39 -45.33 -15.11
C ASP A 86 28.43 -44.32 -14.46
N PRO A 87 27.50 -44.75 -13.59
CA PRO A 87 26.71 -43.84 -12.79
C PRO A 87 27.55 -43.41 -11.58
N GLN A 88 28.77 -42.91 -11.80
CA GLN A 88 29.63 -42.46 -10.71
C GLN A 88 30.50 -41.27 -11.15
N ALA A 89 29.80 -40.17 -11.41
CA ALA A 89 30.36 -38.82 -11.31
C ALA A 89 29.36 -37.89 -10.60
N ALA A 90 28.61 -38.43 -9.64
CA ALA A 90 28.04 -37.64 -8.56
C ALA A 90 29.09 -37.55 -7.44
N ASP A 91 29.17 -36.37 -6.81
CA ASP A 91 29.92 -36.10 -5.56
C ASP A 91 31.41 -35.78 -5.67
N ALA A 92 31.74 -34.81 -6.53
CA ALA A 92 32.83 -33.88 -6.21
C ALA A 92 32.29 -32.45 -6.07
N SER A 93 31.17 -32.28 -5.36
CA SER A 93 30.84 -31.00 -4.73
C SER A 93 32.01 -30.64 -3.83
N GLN A 94 32.70 -29.52 -4.08
CA GLN A 94 33.77 -29.06 -3.21
C GLN A 94 33.16 -28.75 -1.83
N PRO A 95 33.48 -29.51 -0.77
CA PRO A 95 32.84 -29.32 0.54
C PRO A 95 33.10 -27.92 1.12
N GLY A 96 34.19 -27.26 0.71
CA GLY A 96 34.51 -25.90 1.14
C GLY A 96 33.60 -24.80 0.54
N ALA A 97 33.09 -24.97 -0.68
CA ALA A 97 32.23 -23.97 -1.31
C ALA A 97 30.82 -23.96 -0.70
N GLU A 98 30.28 -25.15 -0.44
CA GLU A 98 28.97 -25.32 0.18
C GLU A 98 28.98 -24.85 1.65
N ALA A 99 30.01 -25.19 2.42
CA ALA A 99 30.18 -24.69 3.79
C ALA A 99 30.30 -23.15 3.84
N SER A 100 31.01 -22.56 2.86
CA SER A 100 31.13 -21.10 2.74
C SER A 100 29.78 -20.44 2.43
N LEU A 101 28.99 -21.01 1.51
CA LEU A 101 27.65 -20.53 1.19
C LEU A 101 26.71 -20.63 2.40
N GLU A 102 26.74 -21.75 3.12
CA GLU A 102 25.92 -21.96 4.31
C GLU A 102 26.28 -20.95 5.41
N SER A 103 27.57 -20.66 5.61
CA SER A 103 28.03 -19.62 6.53
C SER A 103 27.55 -18.23 6.12
N ALA A 104 27.60 -17.90 4.82
CA ALA A 104 27.12 -16.63 4.28
C ALA A 104 25.59 -16.50 4.42
N ALA A 105 24.85 -17.59 4.22
CA ALA A 105 23.41 -17.60 4.43
C ALA A 105 23.05 -17.37 5.91
N ARG A 106 23.75 -18.01 6.85
CA ARG A 106 23.58 -17.75 8.29
C ARG A 106 23.88 -16.29 8.65
N ALA A 107 24.97 -15.73 8.13
CA ALA A 107 25.32 -14.33 8.34
C ALA A 107 24.24 -13.39 7.78
N PHE A 108 23.68 -13.70 6.62
CA PHE A 108 22.56 -12.95 6.03
C PHE A 108 21.30 -12.96 6.91
N TYR A 109 20.92 -14.10 7.47
CA TYR A 109 19.78 -14.16 8.39
C TYR A 109 20.04 -13.40 9.70
N ALA A 110 21.26 -13.49 10.24
CA ALA A 110 21.65 -12.69 11.40
C ALA A 110 21.60 -11.18 11.10
N TYR A 111 22.01 -10.77 9.90
CA TYR A 111 21.89 -9.40 9.43
C TYR A 111 20.41 -8.97 9.33
N PHE A 112 19.53 -9.81 8.79
CA PHE A 112 18.08 -9.53 8.75
C PHE A 112 17.51 -9.24 10.14
N ASP A 113 17.84 -10.08 11.13
CA ASP A 113 17.37 -9.89 12.50
C ASP A 113 17.91 -8.61 13.14
N ARG A 114 19.18 -8.27 12.88
CA ARG A 114 19.80 -7.02 13.33
C ARG A 114 19.12 -5.79 12.72
N VAL A 115 18.92 -5.80 11.40
CA VAL A 115 18.37 -4.66 10.66
C VAL A 115 16.92 -4.36 11.04
N ARG A 116 16.15 -5.37 11.44
CA ARG A 116 14.80 -5.17 12.01
C ARG A 116 14.78 -4.40 13.33
N GLN A 117 15.89 -4.40 14.08
CA GLN A 117 16.00 -3.75 15.39
C GLN A 117 16.78 -2.44 15.31
N MET A 118 17.27 -2.07 14.12
CA MET A 118 18.17 -0.95 13.93
C MET A 118 17.40 0.38 13.93
N PRO A 119 17.88 1.42 14.66
CA PRO A 119 17.28 2.74 14.63
C PRO A 119 17.52 3.44 13.27
N PRO A 120 16.70 4.43 12.90
CA PRO A 120 16.77 5.07 11.57
C PRO A 120 18.13 5.73 11.28
N ALA A 121 18.81 6.26 12.29
CA ALA A 121 20.13 6.87 12.12
C ALA A 121 21.23 5.85 11.77
N GLU A 122 21.13 4.62 12.28
CA GLU A 122 22.05 3.54 11.94
C GLU A 122 21.73 2.95 10.56
N LEU A 123 20.44 2.84 10.21
CA LEU A 123 20.01 2.42 8.86
C LEU A 123 20.58 3.37 7.79
N ALA A 124 20.58 4.68 8.04
CA ALA A 124 21.19 5.65 7.13
C ALA A 124 22.69 5.39 6.92
N ARG A 125 23.42 4.96 7.97
CA ARG A 125 24.84 4.59 7.85
C ARG A 125 25.03 3.31 7.05
N GLU A 126 24.14 2.33 7.23
CA GLU A 126 24.13 1.12 6.42
C GLU A 126 23.89 1.42 4.95
N PHE A 127 23.00 2.36 4.61
CA PHE A 127 22.81 2.78 3.21
C PHE A 127 24.07 3.36 2.58
N VAL A 128 24.83 4.17 3.34
CA VAL A 128 26.11 4.70 2.86
C VAL A 128 27.15 3.60 2.69
N ARG A 129 27.22 2.64 3.64
CA ARG A 129 28.11 1.47 3.54
C ARG A 129 27.79 0.61 2.31
N LEU A 130 26.50 0.46 2.00
CA LEU A 130 25.97 -0.45 0.99
C LEU A 130 25.61 0.23 -0.33
N ASP A 131 25.95 1.51 -0.52
CA ASP A 131 25.53 2.28 -1.69
C ASP A 131 26.00 1.66 -3.02
N GLN A 132 27.16 0.99 -3.00
CA GLN A 132 27.72 0.23 -4.11
C GLN A 132 28.05 -1.20 -3.66
N PRO A 133 27.08 -2.13 -3.74
CA PRO A 133 27.30 -3.49 -3.27
C PRO A 133 28.29 -4.23 -4.19
N ALA A 134 29.42 -4.66 -3.62
CA ALA A 134 30.47 -5.37 -4.34
C ALA A 134 30.24 -6.90 -4.44
N SER A 135 29.19 -7.41 -3.80
CA SER A 135 28.89 -8.84 -3.74
C SER A 135 27.38 -9.10 -3.79
N PRO A 136 26.94 -10.29 -4.25
CA PRO A 136 25.51 -10.65 -4.26
C PRO A 136 24.89 -10.58 -2.85
N THR A 137 25.67 -10.94 -1.83
CA THR A 137 25.24 -10.85 -0.43
C THR A 137 25.03 -9.38 -0.03
N ALA A 138 25.95 -8.47 -0.36
CA ALA A 138 25.81 -7.05 -0.08
C ALA A 138 24.59 -6.43 -0.81
N THR A 139 24.29 -6.87 -2.03
CA THR A 139 23.07 -6.45 -2.75
C THR A 139 21.80 -6.87 -2.02
N LEU A 140 21.77 -8.10 -1.48
CA LEU A 140 20.65 -8.58 -0.68
C LEU A 140 20.55 -7.86 0.66
N GLU A 141 21.67 -7.55 1.32
CA GLU A 141 21.72 -6.75 2.55
C GLU A 141 21.18 -5.33 2.32
N LEU A 142 21.54 -4.68 1.21
CA LEU A 142 21.01 -3.38 0.82
C LEU A 142 19.50 -3.44 0.62
N ALA A 143 19.02 -4.45 -0.13
CA ALA A 143 17.60 -4.64 -0.38
C ALA A 143 16.82 -4.89 0.93
N LEU A 144 17.40 -5.61 1.90
CA LEU A 144 16.80 -5.79 3.22
C LEU A 144 16.73 -4.50 4.03
N ALA A 145 17.80 -3.70 4.03
CA ALA A 145 17.83 -2.42 4.74
C ALA A 145 16.79 -1.44 4.17
N LEU A 146 16.70 -1.34 2.84
CA LEU A 146 15.71 -0.51 2.16
C LEU A 146 14.27 -0.99 2.47
N GLY A 147 14.07 -2.31 2.53
CA GLY A 147 12.78 -2.89 2.90
C GLY A 147 12.31 -2.61 4.34
N GLN A 148 13.19 -2.17 5.25
CA GLN A 148 12.79 -1.82 6.62
C GLN A 148 12.13 -0.45 6.72
N THR A 149 12.45 0.49 5.83
CA THR A 149 11.98 1.88 5.96
C THR A 149 10.48 2.01 5.68
N ARG A 150 9.87 1.02 5.01
CA ARG A 150 8.46 1.02 4.55
C ARG A 150 8.10 2.29 3.78
N ASN A 151 9.08 2.86 3.09
CA ASN A 151 8.94 4.02 2.25
C ASN A 151 8.79 3.54 0.80
N PRO A 152 7.75 3.97 0.05
CA PRO A 152 7.53 3.50 -1.32
C PRO A 152 8.71 3.78 -2.25
N ALA A 153 9.43 4.88 -2.07
CA ALA A 153 10.62 5.20 -2.86
C ALA A 153 11.76 4.18 -2.61
N ASP A 154 11.96 3.78 -1.35
CA ASP A 154 12.98 2.80 -0.98
C ASP A 154 12.58 1.39 -1.42
N THR A 155 11.29 1.05 -1.40
CA THR A 155 10.77 -0.21 -1.94
C THR A 155 11.08 -0.34 -3.44
N VAL A 156 10.92 0.75 -4.21
CA VAL A 156 11.30 0.77 -5.64
C VAL A 156 12.82 0.64 -5.81
N ARG A 157 13.62 1.34 -4.99
CA ARG A 157 15.09 1.21 -5.01
C ARG A 157 15.54 -0.22 -4.67
N ALA A 158 14.89 -0.88 -3.72
CA ALA A 158 15.17 -2.26 -3.33
C ALA A 158 14.90 -3.24 -4.48
N LEU A 159 13.76 -3.10 -5.17
CA LEU A 159 13.45 -3.89 -6.37
C LEU A 159 14.50 -3.66 -7.48
N ALA A 160 14.87 -2.41 -7.74
CA ALA A 160 15.88 -2.07 -8.73
C ALA A 160 17.27 -2.64 -8.38
N ALA A 161 17.62 -2.74 -7.10
CA ALA A 161 18.87 -3.36 -6.66
C ALA A 161 18.89 -4.89 -6.87
N LEU A 162 17.74 -5.56 -6.80
CA LEU A 162 17.64 -7.02 -6.99
C LEU A 162 17.65 -7.44 -8.48
N ASP A 163 17.22 -6.55 -9.38
CA ASP A 163 17.12 -6.82 -10.81
C ASP A 163 18.41 -7.33 -11.47
N PRO A 164 19.59 -6.71 -11.26
CA PRO A 164 20.86 -7.19 -11.82
C PRO A 164 21.22 -8.61 -11.35
N LEU A 165 20.95 -8.92 -10.08
CA LEU A 165 21.22 -10.24 -9.50
C LEU A 165 20.31 -11.32 -10.13
N LEU A 166 19.05 -10.97 -10.41
CA LEU A 166 18.10 -11.86 -11.08
C LEU A 166 18.41 -12.07 -12.56
N LYS A 167 18.95 -11.06 -13.24
CA LYS A 167 19.29 -11.10 -14.67
C LYS A 167 20.71 -11.64 -14.94
N SER A 168 21.60 -11.61 -13.95
CA SER A 168 22.98 -12.09 -14.11
C SER A 168 23.06 -13.61 -14.29
N THR A 169 23.84 -14.00 -15.30
CA THR A 169 24.17 -15.40 -15.61
C THR A 169 25.37 -15.91 -14.81
N ASP A 170 26.05 -15.06 -14.04
CA ASP A 170 27.28 -15.47 -13.36
C ASP A 170 27.02 -16.60 -12.35
N PRO A 171 27.94 -17.59 -12.25
CA PRO A 171 27.77 -18.72 -11.35
C PRO A 171 27.75 -18.29 -9.87
N GLN A 172 28.37 -17.17 -9.52
CA GLN A 172 28.35 -16.63 -8.14
C GLN A 172 26.97 -16.13 -7.72
N HIS A 173 26.12 -15.70 -8.65
CA HIS A 173 24.75 -15.26 -8.37
C HIS A 173 23.77 -16.43 -8.27
N ALA A 174 24.06 -17.56 -8.92
CA ALA A 174 23.14 -18.69 -9.04
C ALA A 174 22.58 -19.19 -7.69
N PRO A 175 23.37 -19.33 -6.60
CA PRO A 175 22.86 -19.75 -5.30
C PRO A 175 21.92 -18.73 -4.64
N TRP A 176 22.09 -17.44 -4.95
CA TRP A 176 21.34 -16.34 -4.33
C TRP A 176 20.06 -15.96 -5.08
N ARG A 177 19.92 -16.36 -6.36
CA ARG A 177 18.73 -16.05 -7.19
C ARG A 177 17.40 -16.50 -6.57
N PRO A 178 17.24 -17.70 -5.97
CA PRO A 178 15.97 -18.08 -5.35
C PRO A 178 15.54 -17.12 -4.23
N LEU A 179 16.48 -16.67 -3.41
CA LEU A 179 16.22 -15.73 -2.33
C LEU A 179 15.88 -14.34 -2.87
N ALA A 180 16.61 -13.86 -3.87
CA ALA A 180 16.29 -12.59 -4.53
C ALA A 180 14.90 -12.59 -5.17
N ARG A 181 14.48 -13.71 -5.78
CA ARG A 181 13.11 -13.86 -6.31
C ARG A 181 12.06 -13.77 -5.22
N LEU A 182 12.29 -14.42 -4.08
CA LEU A 182 11.39 -14.34 -2.93
C LEU A 182 11.26 -12.89 -2.41
N LEU A 183 12.38 -12.18 -2.27
CA LEU A 183 12.37 -10.78 -1.84
C LEU A 183 11.68 -9.87 -2.86
N ALA A 184 11.89 -10.08 -4.15
CA ALA A 184 11.25 -9.31 -5.20
C ALA A 184 9.72 -9.45 -5.17
N VAL A 185 9.20 -10.69 -5.01
CA VAL A 185 7.76 -10.92 -4.85
C VAL A 185 7.22 -10.21 -3.61
N ARG A 186 7.90 -10.35 -2.47
CA ARG A 186 7.51 -9.68 -1.22
C ARG A 186 7.45 -8.16 -1.38
N TYR A 187 8.44 -7.53 -2.02
CA TYR A 187 8.48 -6.08 -2.19
C TYR A 187 7.46 -5.59 -3.23
N ALA A 188 7.15 -6.37 -4.25
CA ALA A 188 6.05 -6.08 -5.16
C ALA A 188 4.69 -6.10 -4.42
N GLU A 189 4.48 -7.08 -3.53
CA GLU A 189 3.29 -7.14 -2.68
C GLU A 189 3.22 -5.97 -1.71
N GLN A 190 4.35 -5.63 -1.07
CA GLN A 190 4.44 -4.48 -0.16
C GLN A 190 4.03 -3.19 -0.88
N ARG A 191 4.56 -2.93 -2.07
CA ARG A 191 4.18 -1.77 -2.88
C ARG A 191 2.69 -1.75 -3.20
N ARG A 192 2.12 -2.90 -3.57
CA ARG A 192 0.66 -3.01 -3.85
C ARG A 192 -0.18 -2.69 -2.61
N LEU A 193 0.30 -2.99 -1.42
CA LEU A 193 -0.37 -2.65 -0.15
C LEU A 193 -0.24 -1.15 0.17
N GLU A 194 0.95 -0.58 -0.03
CA GLU A 194 1.18 0.86 0.11
C GLU A 194 0.25 1.68 -0.80
N GLU A 195 0.10 1.27 -2.07
CA GLU A 195 -0.84 1.90 -3.01
C GLU A 195 -2.30 1.78 -2.57
N GLN A 196 -2.71 0.69 -1.91
CA GLN A 196 -4.06 0.53 -1.38
C GLN A 196 -4.31 1.43 -0.17
N ILE A 197 -3.33 1.54 0.74
CA ILE A 197 -3.39 2.43 1.89
C ILE A 197 -3.54 3.88 1.42
N GLU A 198 -2.78 4.27 0.40
CA GLU A 198 -2.86 5.61 -0.17
C GLU A 198 -4.24 5.91 -0.75
N ARG A 199 -4.81 4.99 -1.55
CA ARG A 199 -6.18 5.13 -2.09
C ARG A 199 -7.23 5.24 -0.99
N GLN A 200 -7.15 4.40 0.04
CA GLN A 200 -8.07 4.45 1.18
C GLN A 200 -7.94 5.77 1.95
N SER A 201 -6.72 6.27 2.14
CA SER A 201 -6.49 7.55 2.80
C SER A 201 -7.10 8.72 2.04
N GLN A 202 -7.06 8.70 0.71
CA GLN A 202 -7.70 9.71 -0.15
C GLN A 202 -9.22 9.64 -0.02
N GLN A 203 -9.80 8.44 -0.10
CA GLN A 203 -11.25 8.24 0.08
C GLN A 203 -11.75 8.73 1.43
N LEU A 204 -10.99 8.49 2.51
CA LEU A 204 -11.34 8.97 3.86
C LEU A 204 -11.35 10.50 3.92
N ARG A 205 -10.35 11.17 3.34
CA ARG A 205 -10.30 12.64 3.28
C ARG A 205 -11.45 13.22 2.46
N GLU A 206 -11.80 12.59 1.35
CA GLU A 206 -12.94 13.02 0.55
C GLU A 206 -14.28 12.82 1.27
N ALA A 207 -14.44 11.68 1.97
CA ALA A 207 -15.62 11.41 2.78
C ALA A 207 -15.77 12.42 3.93
N GLN A 208 -14.67 12.76 4.61
CA GLN A 208 -14.64 13.80 5.64
C GLN A 208 -15.07 15.17 5.09
N ARG A 209 -14.54 15.57 3.92
CA ARG A 209 -14.96 16.83 3.26
C ARG A 209 -16.45 16.85 2.94
N ARG A 210 -17.00 15.73 2.46
CA ARG A 210 -18.46 15.61 2.22
C ARG A 210 -19.25 15.68 3.51
N GLN A 211 -18.77 15.08 4.59
CA GLN A 211 -19.39 15.18 5.91
C GLN A 211 -19.39 16.61 6.43
N GLU A 212 -18.29 17.34 6.29
CA GLU A 212 -18.19 18.75 6.66
C GLU A 212 -19.16 19.62 5.84
N GLN A 213 -19.28 19.37 4.53
CA GLN A 213 -20.25 20.06 3.67
C GLN A 213 -21.69 19.80 4.10
N LEU A 214 -22.03 18.54 4.40
CA LEU A 214 -23.37 18.18 4.88
C LEU A 214 -23.65 18.77 6.27
N ALA A 215 -22.65 18.80 7.15
CA ALA A 215 -22.76 19.42 8.47
C ALA A 215 -23.02 20.93 8.36
N GLN A 216 -22.30 21.63 7.48
CA GLN A 216 -22.53 23.05 7.20
C GLN A 216 -23.94 23.31 6.64
N GLN A 217 -24.45 22.44 5.77
CA GLN A 217 -25.83 22.55 5.27
C GLN A 217 -26.86 22.35 6.39
N LEU A 218 -26.66 21.35 7.26
CA LEU A 218 -27.54 21.14 8.40
C LEU A 218 -27.51 22.31 9.38
N GLU A 219 -26.33 22.89 9.62
CA GLU A 219 -26.20 24.10 10.45
C GLU A 219 -26.90 25.30 9.81
N ALA A 220 -26.75 25.51 8.50
CA ALA A 220 -27.45 26.56 7.77
C ALA A 220 -28.97 26.40 7.84
N LEU A 221 -29.48 25.16 7.69
CA LEU A 221 -30.91 24.88 7.83
C LEU A 221 -31.42 25.14 9.26
N LYS A 222 -30.64 24.75 10.28
CA LYS A 222 -30.95 25.05 11.68
C LYS A 222 -30.94 26.56 11.97
N ALA A 223 -30.03 27.31 11.35
CA ALA A 223 -30.01 28.76 11.47
C ALA A 223 -31.27 29.39 10.87
N ILE A 224 -31.74 28.89 9.72
CA ILE A 224 -33.02 29.31 9.12
C ILE A 224 -34.17 29.00 10.08
N GLU A 225 -34.27 27.78 10.60
CA GLU A 225 -35.31 27.39 11.57
C GLU A 225 -35.31 28.33 12.78
N ARG A 226 -34.12 28.61 13.34
CA ARG A 226 -33.97 29.52 14.47
C ARG A 226 -34.39 30.95 14.13
N SER A 227 -34.06 31.45 12.94
CA SER A 227 -34.49 32.80 12.51
C SER A 227 -36.00 32.91 12.26
N LEU A 228 -36.65 31.82 11.83
CA LEU A 228 -38.10 31.79 11.61
C LEU A 228 -38.87 31.72 12.92
N THR A 229 -38.44 30.89 13.87
CA THR A 229 -39.09 30.78 15.20
C THR A 229 -38.83 32.00 16.07
N ASN A 230 -37.64 32.60 15.95
CA ASN A 230 -37.21 33.72 16.79
C ASN A 230 -37.48 35.08 16.13
N ARG A 231 -38.32 35.15 15.08
CA ARG A 231 -38.86 36.42 14.58
C ARG A 231 -39.85 36.94 15.62
N PRO A 232 -39.51 37.94 16.45
CA PRO A 232 -40.51 38.55 17.31
C PRO A 232 -41.60 39.11 16.39
N ALA A 233 -42.86 39.02 16.83
CA ALA A 233 -43.94 39.80 16.24
C ALA A 233 -43.58 41.28 16.41
N ALA A 234 -42.79 41.82 15.47
CA ALA A 234 -42.54 43.24 15.40
C ALA A 234 -43.90 43.89 15.06
N PRO A 235 -44.33 44.90 15.83
CA PRO A 235 -45.58 45.58 15.56
C PRO A 235 -45.53 46.16 14.13
N LEU A 236 -46.65 46.07 13.43
CA LEU A 236 -46.88 46.69 12.13
C LEU A 236 -46.57 48.19 12.23
N VAL A 237 -45.35 48.60 11.90
CA VAL A 237 -45.05 49.99 11.55
C VAL A 237 -45.00 50.01 10.02
N ALA A 238 -46.03 50.63 9.44
CA ALA A 238 -46.20 50.77 8.00
C ALA A 238 -45.00 51.50 7.37
N PRO A 239 -44.55 51.11 6.16
CA PRO A 239 -43.51 51.86 5.47
C PRO A 239 -44.09 53.19 4.96
N ALA A 240 -43.53 54.29 5.43
CA ALA A 240 -43.75 55.60 4.84
C ALA A 240 -43.28 55.59 3.38
N ALA A 241 -44.13 56.10 2.49
CA ALA A 241 -43.91 56.16 1.05
C ALA A 241 -42.65 56.97 0.67
N PRO A 242 -41.87 56.55 -0.34
CA PRO A 242 -40.79 57.38 -0.87
C PRO A 242 -41.36 58.47 -1.79
N THR A 243 -41.19 59.73 -1.38
CA THR A 243 -41.34 60.89 -2.26
C THR A 243 -40.22 60.90 -3.29
N ALA A 244 -40.59 60.75 -4.57
CA ALA A 244 -39.70 60.97 -5.70
C ALA A 244 -39.44 62.47 -5.91
N PRO A 245 -38.22 62.87 -6.30
CA PRO A 245 -38.03 64.09 -7.06
C PRO A 245 -37.76 63.76 -8.53
N ALA A 246 -38.52 64.45 -9.39
CA ALA A 246 -38.28 64.57 -10.82
C ALA A 246 -37.11 65.53 -11.11
N GLY A 247 -36.38 65.28 -12.21
CA GLY A 247 -35.40 66.21 -12.80
C GLY A 247 -34.19 65.45 -13.36
N ALA A 248 -34.18 65.02 -14.62
CA ALA A 248 -33.72 65.81 -15.77
C ALA A 248 -32.25 66.26 -15.67
N ASN A 249 -31.33 65.56 -16.33
CA ASN A 249 -30.60 66.09 -17.49
C ASN A 249 -29.66 65.05 -18.09
N GLY A 250 -29.63 64.97 -19.42
CA GLY A 250 -28.71 64.11 -20.14
C GLY A 250 -27.32 64.73 -20.22
N ILE A 251 -26.30 63.87 -20.34
CA ILE A 251 -25.08 64.13 -21.11
C ILE A 251 -24.68 62.78 -21.72
N ARG A 252 -24.65 62.75 -23.05
CA ARG A 252 -23.90 61.78 -23.85
C ARG A 252 -22.41 61.98 -23.58
N GLN A 253 -21.65 60.91 -23.40
CA GLN A 253 -20.23 60.90 -23.77
C GLN A 253 -19.73 59.47 -24.00
N THR A 254 -19.22 59.28 -25.22
CA THR A 254 -18.54 58.11 -25.81
C THR A 254 -17.02 58.14 -25.52
N PRO A 255 -16.32 57.00 -25.66
CA PRO A 255 -14.93 56.83 -25.18
C PRO A 255 -13.88 57.24 -26.21
N PRO A 256 -12.61 57.35 -25.77
CA PRO A 256 -11.51 56.63 -26.44
C PRO A 256 -10.87 55.56 -25.54
#